data_AF-A0A382DER1-F1
#
_entry.id   AF-A0A382DER1-F1
#
_cell.length_a   1.000
_cell.length_b   1.000
_cell.length_c   1.000
_cell.angle_alpha   90.00
_cell.angle_beta   90.00
_cell.angle_gamma   90.00
#
_symmetry.space_group_name_H-M   'P 1'
#
loop_
_entity.id
_entity.type
_entity.pdbx_description
1 polymer ?
#
loop_
_entity_poly.entity_id
_entity_poly.type
_entity_poly.pdbx_seq_one_letter_code
_entity_poly.pdbx_strand_id
1 'polypeptide(L)'
;MKKFKSILAIVILAAISYSCNNSAVQKMMQEPEDPGMVQYESNQKLYDNSFDLFCANNLDEFTKTVSEDVLWHPPHGDSLTKSDWDADMKMWHDHFENFKFTNR
;
A
#
# COMPACT_ATOMS: atom_id res chain seq x y z
N MET A 1 7.73 19.41 54.46
CA MET A 1 6.65 19.80 53.52
C MET A 1 7.11 20.13 52.10
N LYS A 2 8.20 20.91 51.87
CA LYS A 2 8.66 21.28 50.51
C LYS A 2 9.01 20.07 49.62
N LYS A 3 9.72 19.07 50.15
CA LYS A 3 10.09 17.85 49.38
C LYS A 3 8.88 17.02 48.93
N PHE A 4 7.82 16.94 49.74
CA PHE A 4 6.60 16.20 49.40
C PHE A 4 5.83 16.88 48.27
N LYS A 5 5.78 18.21 48.27
CA LYS A 5 5.19 19.01 47.17
C LYS A 5 5.97 18.85 45.87
N SER A 6 7.30 18.83 45.92
CA SER A 6 8.13 18.57 44.73
C SER A 6 7.96 17.16 44.17
N ILE A 7 7.89 16.13 45.03
CA ILE A 7 7.67 14.74 44.59
C ILE A 7 6.29 14.60 43.93
N LEU A 8 5.25 15.17 44.54
CA LEU A 8 3.91 15.15 43.98
C LEU A 8 3.84 15.87 42.61
N ALA A 9 4.52 17.01 42.47
CA ALA A 9 4.58 17.74 41.21
C ALA A 9 5.25 16.92 40.09
N ILE A 10 6.32 16.19 40.40
CA ILE A 10 7.04 15.34 39.43
C ILE A 10 6.16 14.17 38.99
N VAL A 11 5.42 13.54 39.92
CA VAL A 11 4.52 12.42 39.60
C VAL A 11 3.36 12.87 38.71
N ILE A 12 2.78 14.05 38.98
CA ILE A 12 1.71 14.61 38.15
C ILE A 12 2.22 14.92 36.74
N LEU A 13 3.41 15.51 36.61
CA LEU A 13 4.01 15.85 35.32
C LEU A 13 4.29 14.57 34.50
N ALA A 14 4.82 13.53 35.13
CA ALA A 14 5.09 12.24 34.50
C ALA A 14 3.78 11.58 33.98
N ALA A 15 2.72 11.58 34.79
CA ALA A 15 1.42 11.03 34.40
C ALA A 15 0.81 11.77 33.20
N ILE A 16 0.95 13.10 33.13
CA ILE A 16 0.47 13.90 31.99
C ILE A 16 1.28 13.56 30.72
N SER A 17 2.61 13.48 30.82
CA SER A 17 3.46 13.12 29.66
C SER A 17 3.18 11.71 29.12
N TYR A 18 2.84 10.74 29.98
CA TYR A 18 2.41 9.41 29.54
C TYR A 18 1.04 9.44 28.83
N SER A 19 0.13 10.33 29.24
CA SER A 19 -1.17 10.49 28.57
C SER A 19 -1.05 11.08 27.17
N CYS A 20 -0.01 11.86 26.89
CA CYS A 20 0.27 12.44 25.56
C CYS A 20 0.80 11.41 24.54
N ASN A 21 1.31 10.25 24.98
CA ASN A 21 1.68 9.12 24.11
C ASN A 21 0.52 8.13 23.89
N ASN A 22 -0.69 8.46 24.33
CA ASN A 22 -1.86 7.65 24.06
C ASN A 22 -2.20 7.75 22.56
N SER A 23 -2.14 6.62 21.85
CA SER A 23 -2.48 6.52 20.44
C SER A 23 -3.90 7.04 20.13
N ALA A 24 -4.82 6.97 21.10
CA ALA A 24 -6.14 7.54 20.98
C ALA A 24 -6.11 9.09 20.91
N VAL A 25 -5.28 9.76 21.71
CA VAL A 25 -5.13 11.23 21.70
C VAL A 25 -4.42 11.68 20.43
N GLN A 26 -3.41 10.94 19.96
CA GLN A 26 -2.74 11.23 18.68
C GLN A 26 -3.69 11.09 17.49
N LYS A 27 -4.53 10.04 17.49
CA LYS A 27 -5.54 9.83 16.45
C LYS A 27 -6.63 10.91 16.44
N MET A 28 -6.91 11.52 17.59
CA MET A 28 -7.83 12.67 17.71
C MET A 28 -7.22 14.00 17.24
N MET A 29 -5.90 14.07 17.09
CA MET A 29 -5.16 15.25 16.61
C MET A 29 -4.80 15.17 15.13
N GLN A 30 -4.98 14.01 14.49
CA GLN A 30 -4.78 13.86 13.05
C GLN A 30 -5.96 14.47 12.29
N GLU A 31 -5.66 15.17 11.19
CA GLU A 31 -6.70 15.54 10.25
C GLU A 31 -7.42 14.28 9.76
N PRO A 32 -8.75 14.31 9.61
CA PRO A 32 -9.48 13.18 9.08
C PRO A 32 -8.90 12.81 7.72
N GLU A 33 -8.53 11.54 7.55
CA GLU A 33 -8.01 11.03 6.30
C GLU A 33 -9.06 11.23 5.19
N ASP A 34 -8.63 11.76 4.04
CA ASP A 34 -9.47 11.81 2.85
C ASP A 34 -9.70 10.37 2.37
N PRO A 35 -10.96 9.86 2.37
CA PRO A 35 -11.23 8.49 1.96
C PRO A 35 -10.78 8.18 0.53
N GLY A 36 -10.81 9.18 -0.36
CA GLY A 36 -10.29 9.06 -1.72
C GLY A 36 -8.78 8.87 -1.76
N MET A 37 -8.04 9.59 -0.91
CA MET A 37 -6.58 9.42 -0.79
C MET A 37 -6.21 8.07 -0.18
N VAL A 38 -6.95 7.63 0.86
CA VAL A 38 -6.75 6.30 1.44
C VAL A 38 -6.98 5.20 0.39
N GLN A 39 -8.04 5.33 -0.42
CA GLN A 39 -8.31 4.38 -1.50
C GLN A 39 -7.23 4.43 -2.59
N TYR A 40 -6.77 5.62 -2.96
CA TYR A 40 -5.69 5.80 -3.92
C TYR A 40 -4.40 5.11 -3.46
N GLU A 41 -3.96 5.37 -2.24
CA GLU A 41 -2.75 4.77 -1.66
C GLU A 41 -2.87 3.24 -1.55
N SER A 42 -4.06 2.74 -1.21
CA SER A 42 -4.34 1.30 -1.20
C SER A 42 -4.22 0.69 -2.60
N ASN A 43 -4.83 1.32 -3.61
CA ASN A 43 -4.75 0.87 -5.00
C ASN A 43 -3.31 0.92 -5.54
N GLN A 44 -2.56 1.98 -5.21
CA GLN A 44 -1.16 2.10 -5.59
C GLN A 44 -0.33 0.90 -5.08
N LYS A 45 -0.49 0.52 -3.81
CA LYS A 45 0.21 -0.65 -3.24
C LYS A 45 -0.14 -1.96 -3.94
N LEU A 46 -1.39 -2.12 -4.37
CA LEU A 46 -1.82 -3.30 -5.13
C LEU A 46 -1.14 -3.35 -6.50
N TYR A 47 -1.05 -2.22 -7.20
CA TYR A 47 -0.34 -2.13 -8.48
C TYR A 47 1.18 -2.30 -8.34
N ASP A 48 1.79 -1.72 -7.30
CA ASP A 48 3.22 -1.92 -7.02
C ASP A 48 3.55 -3.40 -6.80
N ASN A 49 2.68 -4.11 -6.07
CA ASN A 49 2.83 -5.55 -5.87
C ASN A 49 2.70 -6.34 -7.17
N SER A 50 1.84 -5.93 -8.12
CA SER A 50 1.75 -6.62 -9.42
C SER A 50 3.06 -6.47 -10.21
N PHE A 51 3.68 -5.29 -10.20
CA PHE A 51 5.00 -5.08 -10.81
C PHE A 51 6.09 -5.94 -10.16
N ASP A 52 6.08 -6.07 -8.83
CA ASP A 52 7.02 -6.93 -8.10
C ASP A 52 6.84 -8.40 -8.47
N LEU A 53 5.60 -8.90 -8.52
CA LEU A 53 5.30 -10.27 -8.93
C LEU A 53 5.76 -10.56 -10.35
N PHE A 54 5.53 -9.63 -11.28
CA PHE A 54 5.99 -9.75 -12.66
C PHE A 54 7.53 -9.82 -12.73
N CYS A 55 8.25 -8.92 -12.07
CA CYS A 55 9.72 -8.92 -12.07
C CYS A 55 10.33 -10.15 -11.36
N ALA A 56 9.61 -10.74 -10.40
CA ALA A 56 10.01 -11.95 -9.70
C ALA A 56 9.68 -13.25 -10.46
N ASN A 57 9.15 -13.15 -11.69
CA ASN A 57 8.65 -14.28 -12.47
C ASN A 57 7.55 -15.10 -11.74
N ASN A 58 6.79 -14.47 -10.84
CA ASN A 58 5.65 -15.10 -10.18
C ASN A 58 4.36 -14.79 -10.96
N LEU A 59 4.32 -15.31 -12.19
CA LEU A 59 3.30 -14.94 -13.18
C LEU A 59 1.89 -15.44 -12.82
N ASP A 60 1.78 -16.55 -12.09
CA ASP A 60 0.49 -17.08 -11.66
C ASP A 60 -0.19 -16.22 -10.59
N GLU A 61 0.59 -15.61 -9.69
CA GLU A 61 0.04 -14.62 -8.75
C GLU A 61 -0.14 -13.25 -9.42
N PHE A 62 0.76 -12.87 -10.33
CA PHE A 62 0.61 -11.64 -11.11
C PHE A 62 -0.72 -11.58 -11.85
N THR A 63 -1.12 -12.66 -12.53
CA THR A 63 -2.35 -12.60 -13.34
C THR A 63 -3.63 -12.58 -12.52
N LYS A 64 -3.57 -12.86 -11.22
CA LYS A 64 -4.68 -12.70 -10.26
C LYS A 64 -4.81 -11.27 -9.74
N THR A 65 -3.87 -10.38 -10.04
CA THR A 65 -3.91 -8.97 -9.59
C THR A 65 -4.90 -8.12 -10.36
N VAL A 66 -5.42 -8.62 -11.49
CA VAL A 66 -6.49 -8.00 -12.26
C VAL A 66 -7.80 -8.77 -12.06
N SER A 67 -8.93 -8.08 -12.20
CA SER A 67 -10.26 -8.69 -12.10
C SER A 67 -10.48 -9.79 -13.14
N GLU A 68 -11.31 -10.78 -12.83
CA GLU A 68 -11.78 -11.78 -13.80
C GLU A 68 -12.56 -11.14 -14.96
N ASP A 69 -13.25 -10.02 -14.69
CA ASP A 69 -13.99 -9.26 -15.69
C ASP A 69 -13.14 -8.19 -16.40
N VAL A 70 -11.81 -8.27 -16.31
CA VAL A 70 -10.93 -7.28 -16.96
C VAL A 70 -11.10 -7.33 -18.48
N LEU A 71 -11.25 -6.14 -19.07
CA LEU A 71 -11.12 -5.90 -20.50
C LEU A 71 -9.89 -5.03 -20.71
N TRP A 72 -8.79 -5.66 -21.11
CA TRP A 72 -7.55 -4.93 -21.34
C TRP A 72 -7.56 -4.30 -22.73
N HIS A 73 -7.25 -3.00 -22.80
CA HIS A 73 -7.27 -2.24 -24.04
C HIS A 73 -5.83 -1.88 -24.41
N PRO A 74 -5.21 -2.52 -25.42
CA PRO A 74 -3.90 -2.10 -25.90
C PRO A 74 -3.97 -0.70 -26.51
N PRO A 75 -2.83 0.03 -26.57
CA PRO A 75 -2.75 1.28 -27.34
C PRO A 75 -3.14 1.11 -28.82
N HIS A 76 -2.90 -0.08 -29.37
CA HIS A 76 -3.22 -0.45 -30.74
C HIS A 76 -3.77 -1.88 -30.75
N GLY A 77 -4.99 -2.07 -31.25
CA GLY A 77 -5.63 -3.38 -31.39
C GLY A 77 -6.97 -3.47 -30.66
N ASP A 78 -7.58 -4.65 -30.75
CA ASP A 78 -8.84 -4.97 -30.08
C ASP A 78 -8.60 -5.23 -28.58
N SER A 79 -9.66 -5.06 -27.78
CA SER A 79 -9.62 -5.38 -26.36
C SER A 79 -9.42 -6.88 -26.14
N LEU A 80 -8.60 -7.23 -25.16
CA LEU A 80 -8.37 -8.61 -24.74
C LEU A 80 -9.27 -8.98 -23.57
N THR A 81 -9.74 -10.23 -23.60
CA THR A 81 -10.33 -10.87 -22.43
C THR A 81 -9.26 -11.15 -21.37
N LYS A 82 -9.68 -11.48 -20.14
CA LYS A 82 -8.77 -11.91 -19.07
C LYS A 82 -7.85 -13.06 -19.48
N SER A 83 -8.39 -14.08 -20.17
CA SER A 83 -7.61 -15.26 -20.56
C SER A 83 -6.58 -14.94 -21.63
N ASP A 84 -6.95 -14.11 -22.61
CA ASP A 84 -6.04 -13.71 -23.69
C ASP A 84 -4.92 -12.81 -23.13
N TRP A 85 -5.28 -11.86 -22.26
CA TRP A 85 -4.32 -11.01 -21.57
C TRP A 85 -3.34 -11.82 -20.69
N ASP A 86 -3.82 -12.84 -19.95
CA ASP A 86 -2.97 -13.71 -19.12
C ASP A 86 -1.92 -14.44 -19.98
N ALA A 87 -2.37 -15.06 -21.07
CA ALA A 87 -1.51 -15.76 -22.01
C ALA A 87 -0.46 -14.82 -22.64
N ASP A 88 -0.89 -13.63 -23.06
CA ASP A 88 -0.02 -12.63 -23.68
C ASP A 88 1.02 -12.08 -22.71
N MET A 89 0.66 -11.84 -21.44
CA MET A 89 1.61 -11.35 -20.43
C MET A 89 2.67 -12.41 -20.09
N LYS A 90 2.28 -13.69 -20.02
CA LYS A 90 3.22 -14.80 -19.83
C LYS A 90 4.16 -14.93 -21.02
N MET A 91 3.60 -14.93 -22.24
CA MET A 91 4.39 -14.95 -23.46
C MET A 91 5.34 -13.75 -23.54
N TRP A 92 4.88 -12.55 -23.18
CA TRP A 92 5.71 -11.35 -23.18
C TRP A 92 6.86 -11.48 -22.18
N HIS A 93 6.58 -11.90 -20.93
CA HIS A 93 7.63 -12.12 -19.92
C HIS A 93 8.71 -13.10 -20.40
N ASP A 94 8.31 -14.21 -21.05
CA ASP A 94 9.24 -15.23 -21.55
C ASP A 94 10.27 -14.70 -22.57
N HIS A 95 10.02 -13.55 -23.20
CA HIS A 95 10.95 -12.93 -24.14
C HIS A 95 12.02 -12.04 -23.48
N PHE A 96 11.96 -11.80 -22.17
CA PHE A 96 12.87 -10.91 -21.47
C PHE A 96 13.49 -11.57 -20.23
N GLU A 97 14.80 -11.45 -20.10
CA GLU A 97 15.52 -11.83 -18.88
C GLU A 97 15.77 -10.60 -17.99
N ASN A 98 15.74 -10.78 -16.67
CA ASN A 98 16.06 -9.74 -15.68
C ASN A 98 15.19 -8.47 -15.80
N PHE A 99 13.92 -8.64 -16.15
CA PHE A 99 12.97 -7.55 -16.31
C PHE A 99 12.85 -6.70 -15.04
N LYS A 100 12.82 -5.36 -15.19
CA LYS A 100 12.59 -4.41 -14.09
C LYS A 100 11.79 -3.20 -14.57
N PHE A 101 10.76 -2.85 -13.81
CA PHE A 101 10.11 -1.54 -13.93
C PHE A 101 10.90 -0.47 -13.17
N THR A 102 11.03 0.71 -13.75
CA THR A 102 11.67 1.89 -13.14
C THR A 102 10.68 3.05 -13.06
N ASN A 103 10.82 3.92 -12.06
CA ASN A 103 9.92 5.06 -11.84
C ASN A 103 8.46 4.63 -11.68
N ARG A 104 8.25 3.62 -10.83
CA ARG A 104 6.95 3.21 -10.31
C ARG A 104 6.65 4.01 -9.04
#